data_AF-A0A9D6NWA8-F1
#
_entry.id   AF-A0A9D6NWA8-F1
#
_cell.length_a   1.000
_cell.length_b   1.000
_cell.length_c   1.000
_cell.angle_alpha   90.00
_cell.angle_beta   90.00
_cell.angle_gamma   90.00
#
_symmetry.space_group_name_H-M   'P 1'
#
loop_
_entity.id
_entity.type
_entity.pdbx_description
1 polymer ?
#
loop_
_entity_poly.entity_id
_entity_poly.type
_entity_poly.pdbx_seq_one_letter_code
_entity_poly.pdbx_strand_id
1 'polypeptide(L)'
;MLESLVRPFMQSRQDSLEQALHGLERTGTPLVSELPDGQLAPAGFTDDVGIYWFIPALARWLDIPVDQAQVVFFWGLMVSALVVGLIATWRLFRSWPERLVATIALGLLATYGLFIWDVYVISAIAPLLLIPAFLAFLDGGKVSRWHAGFFFLAGLLMASSNLIRSHSGTVVLIFMVVALGSVPTLALKTRVAFALFLVAGLAVIQLVFTGLIANRDAYLVAHQPGYLPVEDVHPIWHNLYIGFGYLAPPFNPFGITYSDTVADQAARSVNPDVDYVSAEYEAILKQQVFEILRTEPRFFFDTIFAKLGIVFFFLLKFANLGLVAKLITRLPAWQEWAFWAAMAFGALPGLLVIPTPHYLLSFLALATLYGLSSINAALAKGWLGLVRARA
;
A
#
# COMPACT_ATOMS: atom_id res chain seq x y z
N MET A 1 17.27 24.65 -3.04
CA MET A 1 17.35 23.93 -4.33
C MET A 1 16.69 22.55 -4.29
N LEU A 2 16.69 21.82 -3.16
CA LEU A 2 15.90 20.58 -3.00
C LEU A 2 14.39 20.83 -2.83
N GLU A 3 14.00 21.94 -2.20
CA GLU A 3 12.59 22.30 -1.94
C GLU A 3 11.74 22.48 -3.22
N SER A 4 12.33 22.90 -4.34
CA SER A 4 11.58 23.09 -5.60
C SER A 4 11.34 21.79 -6.39
N LEU A 5 11.97 20.68 -5.98
CA LEU A 5 11.87 19.38 -6.67
C LEU A 5 10.91 18.41 -5.99
N VAL A 6 10.58 18.65 -4.72
CA VAL A 6 9.63 17.83 -3.96
C VAL A 6 8.27 18.50 -4.06
N ARG A 7 7.28 17.79 -4.62
CA ARG A 7 5.90 18.29 -4.60
C ARG A 7 5.49 18.51 -3.14
N PRO A 8 4.76 19.59 -2.82
CA PRO A 8 4.30 19.79 -1.45
C PRO A 8 3.47 18.57 -1.03
N PHE A 9 3.74 18.09 0.17
CA PHE A 9 2.86 17.11 0.82
C PHE A 9 1.47 17.70 0.97
N MET A 10 0.44 16.86 1.10
CA MET A 10 -0.92 17.35 1.26
C MET A 10 -1.01 18.23 2.51
N GLN A 11 -1.31 19.52 2.33
CA GLN A 11 -1.25 20.51 3.42
C GLN A 11 -2.11 20.10 4.62
N SER A 12 -3.33 19.59 4.39
CA SER A 12 -4.20 19.14 5.47
C SER A 12 -3.60 17.99 6.30
N ARG A 13 -2.79 17.12 5.68
CA ARG A 13 -2.07 16.06 6.40
C ARG A 13 -0.88 16.62 7.16
N GLN A 14 -0.17 17.59 6.60
CA GLN A 14 0.89 18.33 7.31
C GLN A 14 0.33 18.99 8.57
N ASP A 15 -0.76 19.74 8.44
CA ASP A 15 -1.44 20.40 9.56
C ASP A 15 -1.87 19.37 10.62
N SER A 16 -2.41 18.23 10.19
CA SER A 16 -2.83 17.15 11.10
C SER A 16 -1.66 16.48 11.83
N LEU A 17 -0.49 16.36 11.20
CA LEU A 17 0.73 15.84 11.82
C LEU A 17 1.31 16.83 12.85
N GLU A 18 1.26 18.13 12.55
CA GLU A 18 1.64 19.19 13.50
C GLU A 18 0.72 19.21 14.71
N GLN A 19 -0.59 19.13 14.50
CA GLN A 19 -1.57 19.00 15.57
C GLN A 19 -1.33 17.73 16.41
N ALA A 20 -0.97 16.61 15.78
CA ALA A 20 -0.61 15.38 16.49
C ALA A 20 0.68 15.51 17.32
N LEU A 21 1.68 16.25 16.84
CA LEU A 21 2.89 16.56 17.60
C LEU A 21 2.56 17.45 18.80
N HIS A 22 1.81 18.53 18.61
CA HIS A 22 1.39 19.42 19.70
C HIS A 22 0.57 18.68 20.75
N GLY A 23 -0.39 17.85 20.34
CA GLY A 23 -1.16 17.01 21.25
C GLY A 23 -0.27 16.03 22.04
N LEU A 24 0.72 15.41 21.40
CA LEU A 24 1.70 14.54 22.07
C LEU A 24 2.58 15.30 23.07
N GLU A 25 3.01 16.52 22.75
CA GLU A 25 3.82 17.37 23.63
C GLU A 25 3.04 17.87 24.84
N ARG A 26 1.80 18.33 24.61
CA ARG A 26 0.91 18.87 25.64
C ARG A 26 0.42 17.81 26.62
N THR A 27 0.06 16.63 26.11
CA THR A 27 -0.62 15.59 26.91
C THR A 27 0.28 14.43 27.33
N GLY A 28 1.40 14.24 26.63
CA GLY A 28 2.22 13.03 26.77
C GLY A 28 1.56 11.74 26.25
N THR A 29 0.34 11.82 25.71
CA THR A 29 -0.43 10.67 25.23
C THR A 29 -0.33 10.57 23.70
N PRO A 30 0.20 9.46 23.15
CA PRO A 30 0.25 9.26 21.70
C PRO A 30 -1.13 9.30 21.05
N LEU A 31 -1.17 9.68 19.77
CA LEU A 31 -2.38 9.75 18.94
C LEU A 31 -3.43 10.77 19.43
N VAL A 32 -3.11 11.66 20.36
CA VAL A 32 -3.92 12.84 20.67
C VAL A 32 -3.43 14.00 19.80
N SER A 33 -4.35 14.71 19.16
CA SER A 33 -4.07 15.97 18.46
C SER A 33 -4.61 17.16 19.24
N GLU A 34 -3.97 18.32 19.07
CA GLU A 34 -4.44 19.61 19.56
C GLU A 34 -4.86 20.47 18.37
N LEU A 35 -6.14 20.82 18.30
CA LEU A 35 -6.71 21.66 17.25
C LEU A 35 -6.33 23.14 17.47
N PRO A 36 -6.44 24.02 16.45
CA PRO A 36 -6.07 25.44 16.56
C PRO A 36 -6.81 26.23 17.64
N ASP A 37 -7.98 25.78 18.07
CA ASP A 37 -8.77 26.37 19.16
C ASP A 37 -8.42 25.82 20.56
N GLY A 38 -7.42 24.94 20.64
CA GLY A 38 -6.94 24.30 21.86
C GLY A 38 -7.74 23.07 22.29
N GLN A 39 -8.76 22.65 21.51
CA GLN A 39 -9.49 21.42 21.76
C GLN A 39 -8.62 20.19 21.47
N LEU A 40 -8.85 19.11 22.22
CA LEU A 40 -8.18 17.84 21.99
C LEU A 40 -9.05 16.93 21.13
N ALA A 41 -8.42 16.27 20.17
CA ALA A 41 -9.08 15.38 19.23
C ALA A 41 -8.24 14.11 19.00
N PRO A 42 -8.82 13.05 18.40
CA PRO A 42 -8.03 11.92 17.96
C PRO A 42 -7.20 12.30 16.73
N ALA A 43 -5.90 12.02 16.78
CA ALA A 43 -5.02 12.21 15.63
C ALA A 43 -5.36 11.20 14.51
N GLY A 44 -5.28 11.66 13.26
CA GLY A 44 -5.59 10.84 12.09
C GLY A 44 -7.08 10.66 11.81
N PHE A 45 -7.93 11.57 12.26
CA PHE A 45 -9.36 11.55 11.92
C PHE A 45 -9.52 11.53 10.39
N THR A 46 -10.13 10.47 9.85
CA THR A 46 -10.32 10.15 8.41
C THR A 46 -9.10 9.61 7.64
N ASP A 47 -7.98 9.30 8.32
CA ASP A 47 -6.77 8.76 7.70
C ASP A 47 -6.17 7.59 8.51
N ASP A 48 -5.21 6.89 7.93
CA ASP A 48 -4.53 5.75 8.55
C ASP A 48 -3.65 6.22 9.75
N VAL A 49 -3.90 5.68 10.96
CA VAL A 49 -3.31 6.18 12.23
C VAL A 49 -1.78 6.09 12.32
N GLY A 50 -1.13 5.27 11.49
CA GLY A 50 0.29 4.96 11.60
C GLY A 50 1.20 6.18 11.48
N ILE A 51 0.97 7.06 10.50
CA ILE A 51 1.82 8.25 10.35
C ILE A 51 1.74 9.20 11.54
N TYR A 52 0.57 9.30 12.16
CA TYR A 52 0.31 10.16 13.32
C TYR A 52 0.94 9.62 14.61
N TRP A 53 1.42 8.38 14.58
CA TRP A 53 2.28 7.83 15.63
C TRP A 53 3.77 7.97 15.27
N PHE A 54 4.18 7.48 14.10
CA PHE A 54 5.60 7.38 13.74
C PHE A 54 6.26 8.74 13.51
N ILE A 55 5.62 9.65 12.78
CA ILE A 55 6.23 10.92 12.38
C ILE A 55 6.35 11.88 13.57
N PRO A 56 5.31 12.13 14.38
CA PRO A 56 5.44 12.97 15.58
C PRO A 56 6.44 12.40 16.60
N ALA A 57 6.48 11.07 16.78
CA ALA A 57 7.47 10.43 17.65
C ALA A 57 8.90 10.65 17.13
N LEU A 58 9.11 10.56 15.81
CA LEU A 58 10.40 10.80 15.18
C LEU A 58 10.82 12.28 15.29
N ALA A 59 9.90 13.20 15.05
CA ALA A 59 10.10 14.65 15.18
C ALA A 59 10.57 15.00 16.59
N ARG A 60 9.85 14.52 17.61
CA ARG A 60 10.19 14.72 19.03
C ARG A 60 11.51 14.06 19.42
N TRP A 61 11.80 12.86 18.93
CA TRP A 61 13.01 12.13 19.29
C TRP A 61 14.28 12.78 18.72
N LEU A 62 14.19 13.30 17.50
CA LEU A 62 15.31 13.96 16.81
C LEU A 62 15.36 15.47 17.02
N ASP A 63 14.36 16.06 17.69
CA ASP A 63 14.19 17.50 17.86
C ASP A 63 14.21 18.25 16.51
N ILE A 64 13.43 17.75 15.55
CA ILE A 64 13.32 18.31 14.20
C ILE A 64 11.86 18.67 13.86
N PRO A 65 11.64 19.67 13.00
CA PRO A 65 10.32 19.99 12.46
C PRO A 65 9.61 18.78 11.80
N VAL A 66 8.27 18.79 11.83
CA VAL A 66 7.42 17.69 11.33
C VAL A 66 7.64 17.41 9.84
N ASP A 67 7.80 18.44 9.02
CA ASP A 67 8.10 18.32 7.59
C ASP A 67 9.43 17.58 7.35
N GLN A 68 10.46 17.87 8.15
CA GLN A 68 11.75 17.16 8.10
C GLN A 68 11.62 15.72 8.59
N ALA A 69 10.90 15.49 9.70
CA ALA A 69 10.65 14.15 10.21
C ALA A 69 9.92 13.28 9.18
N GLN A 70 8.96 13.84 8.47
CA GLN A 70 8.26 13.17 7.38
C GLN A 70 9.21 12.77 6.24
N VAL A 71 10.10 13.68 5.82
CA VAL A 71 11.12 13.38 4.80
C VAL A 71 12.01 12.23 5.26
N VAL A 72 12.55 12.32 6.48
CA VAL A 72 13.41 11.28 7.06
C VAL A 72 12.67 9.94 7.12
N PHE A 73 11.40 9.95 7.51
CA PHE A 73 10.58 8.75 7.61
C PHE A 73 10.38 8.08 6.25
N PHE A 74 9.81 8.77 5.25
CA PHE A 74 9.50 8.15 3.97
C PHE A 74 10.74 7.85 3.13
N TRP A 75 11.74 8.74 3.11
CA TRP A 75 13.00 8.46 2.42
C TRP A 75 13.76 7.33 3.09
N GLY A 76 13.84 7.33 4.43
CA GLY A 76 14.49 6.28 5.20
C GLY A 76 13.88 4.91 4.92
N LEU A 77 12.55 4.81 4.91
CA LEU A 77 11.85 3.57 4.59
C LEU A 77 12.08 3.13 3.13
N MET A 78 11.98 4.05 2.16
CA MET A 78 12.19 3.71 0.75
C MET A 78 13.64 3.29 0.46
N VAL A 79 14.63 4.04 0.97
CA VAL A 79 16.05 3.72 0.80
C VAL A 79 16.36 2.37 1.45
N SER A 80 15.84 2.12 2.66
CA SER A 80 16.01 0.83 3.33
C SER A 80 15.39 -0.32 2.52
N ALA A 81 14.19 -0.13 1.98
CA ALA A 81 13.53 -1.11 1.14
C ALA A 81 14.30 -1.38 -0.16
N LEU A 82 14.82 -0.32 -0.81
CA LEU A 82 15.66 -0.45 -1.99
C LEU A 82 16.94 -1.22 -1.68
N VAL A 83 17.67 -0.88 -0.61
CA VAL A 83 18.91 -1.55 -0.24
C VAL A 83 18.67 -3.04 0.04
N VAL A 84 17.67 -3.37 0.86
CA VAL A 84 17.35 -4.78 1.17
C VAL A 84 16.85 -5.51 -0.08
N GLY A 85 16.01 -4.88 -0.89
CA GLY A 85 15.53 -5.44 -2.16
C GLY A 85 16.67 -5.72 -3.14
N LEU A 86 17.66 -4.84 -3.23
CA LEU A 86 18.87 -5.03 -4.03
C LEU A 86 19.73 -6.17 -3.51
N ILE A 87 19.99 -6.22 -2.20
CA ILE A 87 20.77 -7.32 -1.59
C ILE A 87 20.09 -8.67 -1.88
N ALA A 88 18.78 -8.75 -1.69
CA ALA A 88 18.02 -9.97 -1.93
C ALA A 88 17.97 -10.37 -3.42
N THR A 89 17.74 -9.42 -4.33
CA THR A 89 17.77 -9.70 -5.77
C THR A 89 19.17 -10.09 -6.26
N TRP A 90 20.23 -9.46 -5.75
CA TRP A 90 21.61 -9.82 -6.10
C TRP A 90 22.03 -11.20 -5.61
N ARG A 91 21.43 -11.66 -4.50
CA ARG A 91 21.57 -13.05 -4.04
C ARG A 91 20.85 -14.03 -4.96
N LEU A 92 19.66 -13.67 -5.45
CA LEU A 92 18.89 -14.49 -6.39
C LEU A 92 19.53 -14.55 -7.79
N PHE A 93 20.12 -13.45 -8.23
CA PHE A 93 20.58 -13.28 -9.60
C PHE A 93 22.07 -13.62 -9.67
N ARG A 94 22.43 -14.56 -10.54
CA ARG A 94 23.76 -15.16 -10.59
C ARG A 94 24.71 -14.38 -11.49
N SER A 95 24.20 -13.81 -12.58
CA SER A 95 25.01 -13.10 -13.55
C SER A 95 25.02 -11.58 -13.32
N TRP A 96 26.10 -10.92 -13.73
CA TRP A 96 26.22 -9.46 -13.62
C TRP A 96 25.14 -8.71 -14.43
N PRO A 97 24.78 -9.12 -15.67
CA PRO A 97 23.72 -8.46 -16.42
C PRO A 97 22.35 -8.50 -15.71
N GLU A 98 21.99 -9.64 -15.10
CA GLU A 98 20.77 -9.76 -14.30
C GLU A 98 20.76 -8.73 -13.16
N ARG A 99 21.87 -8.63 -12.42
CA ARG A 99 22.03 -7.70 -11.30
C ARG A 99 21.96 -6.25 -11.74
N LEU A 100 22.58 -5.88 -12.87
CA LEU A 100 22.50 -4.52 -13.39
C LEU A 100 21.04 -4.17 -13.75
N VAL A 101 20.34 -5.05 -14.46
CA VAL A 101 18.93 -4.83 -14.83
C VAL A 101 18.06 -4.69 -13.59
N ALA A 102 18.25 -5.55 -12.57
CA ALA A 102 17.58 -5.44 -11.29
C ALA A 102 17.83 -4.08 -10.62
N THR A 103 19.09 -3.66 -10.54
CA THR A 103 19.49 -2.39 -9.92
C THR A 103 18.82 -1.20 -10.58
N ILE A 104 18.84 -1.15 -11.92
CA ILE A 104 18.20 -0.07 -12.67
C ILE A 104 16.69 -0.09 -12.44
N ALA A 105 16.03 -1.24 -12.58
CA ALA A 105 14.58 -1.33 -12.44
C ALA A 105 14.09 -0.99 -11.04
N LEU A 106 14.73 -1.53 -9.99
CA LEU A 106 14.38 -1.23 -8.60
C LEU A 106 14.70 0.23 -8.24
N GLY A 107 15.81 0.78 -8.74
CA GLY A 107 16.17 2.18 -8.56
C GLY A 107 15.14 3.11 -9.22
N LEU A 108 14.72 2.83 -10.45
CA LEU A 108 13.67 3.59 -11.14
C LEU A 108 12.33 3.49 -10.42
N LEU A 109 11.96 2.31 -9.92
CA LEU A 109 10.73 2.12 -9.14
C LEU A 109 10.77 2.92 -7.82
N ALA A 110 11.89 2.88 -7.10
CA ALA A 110 12.07 3.63 -5.85
C ALA A 110 12.00 5.14 -6.10
N THR A 111 12.71 5.65 -7.11
CA THR A 111 12.65 7.05 -7.53
C THR A 111 11.24 7.46 -7.94
N TYR A 112 10.53 6.59 -8.67
CA TYR A 112 9.14 6.84 -9.06
C TYR A 112 8.21 6.91 -7.83
N GLY A 113 8.38 6.01 -6.86
CA GLY A 113 7.65 6.05 -5.60
C GLY A 113 7.92 7.31 -4.78
N LEU A 114 9.18 7.77 -4.73
CA LEU A 114 9.53 9.04 -4.08
C LEU A 114 8.95 10.25 -4.80
N PHE A 115 8.78 10.21 -6.13
CA PHE A 115 8.16 11.28 -6.90
C PHE A 115 6.64 11.41 -6.65
N ILE A 116 5.96 10.30 -6.32
CA ILE A 116 4.55 10.29 -5.92
C ILE A 116 4.36 11.03 -4.59
N TRP A 117 5.35 10.93 -3.69
CA TRP A 117 5.46 11.76 -2.49
C TRP A 117 4.21 11.83 -1.61
N ASP A 118 3.92 10.76 -0.86
CA ASP A 118 2.90 10.74 0.21
C ASP A 118 2.91 9.37 0.94
N VAL A 119 1.95 9.12 1.83
CA VAL A 119 1.60 7.81 2.42
C VAL A 119 1.48 6.68 1.40
N TYR A 120 1.12 6.99 0.15
CA TYR A 120 1.01 6.03 -0.94
C TYR A 120 2.34 5.30 -1.23
N VAL A 121 3.49 5.90 -0.89
CA VAL A 121 4.81 5.30 -1.09
C VAL A 121 4.97 3.97 -0.36
N ILE A 122 4.28 3.79 0.77
CA ILE A 122 4.30 2.57 1.56
C ILE A 122 3.82 1.35 0.76
N SER A 123 2.90 1.56 -0.18
CA SER A 123 2.39 0.51 -1.07
C SER A 123 3.48 -0.09 -1.98
N ALA A 124 4.54 0.65 -2.32
CA ALA A 124 5.72 0.09 -3.01
C ALA A 124 6.75 -0.51 -2.05
N ILE A 125 6.92 0.11 -0.88
CA ILE A 125 7.96 -0.25 0.09
C ILE A 125 7.82 -1.70 0.55
N ALA A 126 6.61 -2.12 0.94
CA ALA A 126 6.40 -3.49 1.42
C ALA A 126 6.73 -4.56 0.35
N PRO A 127 6.21 -4.50 -0.89
CA PRO A 127 6.61 -5.41 -1.97
C PRO A 127 8.10 -5.39 -2.27
N LEU A 128 8.70 -4.19 -2.39
CA LEU A 128 10.11 -4.02 -2.72
C LEU A 128 11.04 -4.65 -1.70
N LEU A 129 10.70 -4.52 -0.41
CA LEU A 129 11.45 -5.05 0.71
C LEU A 129 11.28 -6.57 0.85
N LEU A 130 10.04 -7.05 0.88
CA LEU A 130 9.72 -8.39 1.37
C LEU A 130 9.69 -9.47 0.28
N ILE A 131 9.27 -9.15 -0.94
CA ILE A 131 9.11 -10.18 -2.00
C ILE A 131 10.47 -10.69 -2.48
N PRO A 132 11.46 -9.84 -2.85
CA PRO A 132 12.79 -10.33 -3.18
C PRO A 132 13.43 -11.12 -2.05
N ALA A 133 13.29 -10.65 -0.80
CA ALA A 133 13.82 -11.34 0.38
C ALA A 133 13.18 -12.73 0.52
N PHE A 134 11.85 -12.82 0.46
CA PHE A 134 11.12 -14.07 0.51
C PHE A 134 11.56 -15.05 -0.58
N LEU A 135 11.67 -14.58 -1.83
CA LEU A 135 12.13 -15.42 -2.93
C LEU A 135 13.57 -15.92 -2.71
N ALA A 136 14.46 -15.05 -2.22
CA ALA A 136 15.84 -15.39 -1.88
C ALA A 136 15.95 -16.43 -0.76
N PHE A 137 15.01 -16.42 0.19
CA PHE A 137 14.90 -17.44 1.22
C PHE A 137 14.49 -18.80 0.64
N LEU A 138 13.54 -18.81 -0.31
CA LEU A 138 13.08 -20.07 -0.91
C LEU A 138 14.11 -20.72 -1.84
N ASP A 139 14.98 -19.96 -2.49
CA ASP A 139 16.02 -20.49 -3.40
C ASP A 139 17.07 -21.37 -2.69
N GLY A 140 17.31 -21.13 -1.39
CA GLY A 140 18.37 -21.80 -0.63
C GLY A 140 18.08 -23.27 -0.22
N GLY A 141 16.85 -23.74 -0.37
CA GLY A 141 16.41 -25.13 -0.11
C GLY A 141 16.51 -25.64 1.35
N LYS A 142 17.35 -25.05 2.19
CA LYS A 142 17.55 -25.44 3.60
C LYS A 142 16.72 -24.57 4.54
N VAL A 143 15.66 -25.16 5.09
CA VAL A 143 14.88 -24.54 6.17
C VAL A 143 15.75 -24.38 7.41
N SER A 144 15.73 -23.19 8.00
CA SER A 144 16.51 -22.86 9.21
C SER A 144 15.68 -21.97 10.15
N ARG A 145 16.08 -21.86 11.42
CA ARG A 145 15.43 -20.99 12.42
C ARG A 145 15.34 -19.52 11.99
N TRP A 146 16.28 -19.05 11.15
CA TRP A 146 16.27 -17.69 10.62
C TRP A 146 15.07 -17.42 9.71
N HIS A 147 14.50 -18.45 9.08
CA HIS A 147 13.29 -18.31 8.28
C HIS A 147 12.08 -17.97 9.17
N ALA A 148 11.95 -18.61 10.33
CA ALA A 148 10.89 -18.28 11.29
C ALA A 148 10.99 -16.81 11.74
N GLY A 149 12.21 -16.35 12.05
CA GLY A 149 12.48 -14.94 12.35
C GLY A 149 12.11 -14.00 11.20
N PHE A 150 12.40 -14.39 9.95
CA PHE A 150 11.98 -13.63 8.77
C PHE A 150 10.45 -13.54 8.65
N PHE A 151 9.69 -14.64 8.80
CA PHE A 151 8.22 -14.59 8.71
C PHE A 151 7.61 -13.73 9.82
N PHE A 152 8.15 -13.80 11.04
CA PHE A 152 7.74 -12.92 12.12
C PHE A 152 7.98 -11.44 11.79
N LEU A 153 9.20 -11.12 11.32
CA LEU A 153 9.55 -9.75 10.92
C LEU A 153 8.72 -9.27 9.73
N ALA A 154 8.44 -10.13 8.74
CA ALA A 154 7.56 -9.82 7.63
C ALA A 154 6.14 -9.50 8.13
N GLY A 155 5.64 -10.24 9.11
CA GLY A 155 4.36 -9.97 9.75
C GLY A 155 4.32 -8.59 10.41
N LEU A 156 5.36 -8.26 11.20
CA LEU A 156 5.49 -6.92 11.80
C LEU A 156 5.48 -5.83 10.72
N LEU A 157 6.30 -5.95 9.68
CA LEU A 157 6.43 -4.95 8.62
C LEU A 157 5.16 -4.78 7.80
N MET A 158 4.44 -5.86 7.49
CA MET A 158 3.16 -5.81 6.78
C MET A 158 2.07 -5.15 7.62
N ALA A 159 1.98 -5.48 8.92
CA ALA A 159 1.02 -4.83 9.81
C ALA A 159 1.34 -3.33 9.98
N SER A 160 2.61 -2.97 10.19
CA SER A 160 3.02 -1.56 10.25
C SER A 160 2.72 -0.83 8.95
N SER A 161 2.93 -1.47 7.79
CA SER A 161 2.57 -0.89 6.49
C SER A 161 1.07 -0.66 6.37
N ASN A 162 0.24 -1.61 6.83
CA ASN A 162 -1.22 -1.46 6.84
C ASN A 162 -1.69 -0.35 7.80
N LEU A 163 -0.99 -0.11 8.90
CA LEU A 163 -1.30 1.01 9.80
C LEU A 163 -0.95 2.36 9.20
N ILE A 164 0.09 2.46 8.38
CA ILE A 164 0.49 3.71 7.72
C ILE A 164 -0.38 3.97 6.50
N ARG A 165 -0.73 2.91 5.78
CA ARG A 165 -1.63 2.96 4.64
C ARG A 165 -2.39 1.64 4.51
N SER A 166 -3.70 1.72 4.62
CA SER A 166 -4.57 0.55 4.57
C SER A 166 -4.30 -0.33 3.35
N HIS A 167 -4.15 -1.63 3.63
CA HIS A 167 -3.86 -2.70 2.67
C HIS A 167 -2.50 -2.66 1.94
N SER A 168 -1.58 -1.74 2.27
CA SER A 168 -0.24 -1.72 1.66
C SER A 168 0.60 -2.96 1.96
N GLY A 169 0.44 -3.58 3.13
CA GLY A 169 1.05 -4.87 3.48
C GLY A 169 0.25 -6.08 2.99
N THR A 170 -1.05 -5.95 2.77
CA THR A 170 -1.94 -7.06 2.39
C THR A 170 -1.56 -7.68 1.04
N VAL A 171 -1.08 -6.90 0.07
CA VAL A 171 -0.59 -7.43 -1.22
C VAL A 171 0.56 -8.42 -1.04
N VAL A 172 1.48 -8.14 -0.11
CA VAL A 172 2.62 -9.02 0.20
C VAL A 172 2.13 -10.24 0.96
N LEU A 173 1.17 -10.08 1.88
CA LEU A 173 0.56 -11.19 2.60
C LEU A 173 -0.07 -12.20 1.62
N ILE A 174 -0.85 -11.72 0.65
CA ILE A 174 -1.45 -12.57 -0.40
C ILE A 174 -0.36 -13.29 -1.18
N PHE A 175 0.68 -12.58 -1.62
CA PHE A 175 1.81 -13.19 -2.31
C PHE A 175 2.43 -14.33 -1.48
N MET A 176 2.77 -14.06 -0.22
CA MET A 176 3.44 -15.01 0.66
C MET A 176 2.56 -16.21 1.00
N VAL A 177 1.25 -16.00 1.27
CA VAL A 177 0.32 -17.09 1.59
C VAL A 177 0.11 -18.00 0.38
N VAL A 178 -0.14 -17.43 -0.80
CA VAL A 178 -0.31 -18.21 -2.03
C VAL A 178 0.97 -18.98 -2.36
N ALA A 179 2.14 -18.34 -2.24
CA ALA A 179 3.43 -19.00 -2.45
C ALA A 179 3.66 -20.13 -1.43
N LEU A 180 3.51 -19.88 -0.13
CA LEU A 180 3.69 -20.89 0.92
C LEU A 180 2.77 -22.10 0.75
N GLY A 181 1.52 -21.88 0.35
CA GLY A 181 0.56 -22.94 0.07
C GLY A 181 0.93 -23.77 -1.17
N SER A 182 1.62 -23.16 -2.13
CA SER A 182 1.82 -23.72 -3.47
C SER A 182 3.25 -24.23 -3.74
N VAL A 183 4.24 -23.92 -2.89
CA VAL A 183 5.63 -24.38 -3.06
C VAL A 183 5.70 -25.90 -2.79
N PRO A 184 6.01 -26.73 -3.80
CA PRO A 184 5.89 -28.19 -3.68
C PRO A 184 6.93 -28.81 -2.74
N THR A 185 8.08 -28.16 -2.55
CA THR A 185 9.21 -28.68 -1.78
C THR A 185 9.09 -28.43 -0.27
N LEU A 186 8.15 -27.57 0.18
CA LEU A 186 7.98 -27.27 1.60
C LEU A 186 7.03 -28.26 2.27
N ALA A 187 7.52 -28.93 3.32
CA ALA A 187 6.70 -29.81 4.16
C ALA A 187 5.57 -29.03 4.87
N LEU A 188 4.41 -29.66 5.06
CA LEU A 188 3.23 -29.03 5.69
C LEU A 188 3.55 -28.42 7.07
N LYS A 189 4.33 -29.14 7.91
CA LYS A 189 4.72 -28.64 9.24
C LYS A 189 5.49 -27.33 9.16
N THR A 190 6.37 -27.18 8.16
CA THR A 190 7.13 -25.95 7.93
C THR A 190 6.21 -24.82 7.46
N ARG A 191 5.26 -25.11 6.57
CA ARG A 191 4.26 -24.12 6.12
C ARG A 191 3.44 -23.59 7.27
N VAL A 192 2.94 -24.48 8.13
CA VAL A 192 2.17 -24.13 9.33
C VAL A 192 3.03 -23.30 10.28
N ALA A 193 4.28 -23.71 10.55
CA ALA A 193 5.18 -22.93 11.40
C ALA A 193 5.40 -21.51 10.86
N PHE A 194 5.73 -21.37 9.57
CA PHE A 194 5.92 -20.06 8.94
C PHE A 194 4.65 -19.20 8.98
N ALA A 195 3.48 -19.79 8.72
CA ALA A 195 2.21 -19.09 8.85
C ALA A 195 1.95 -18.61 10.29
N LEU A 196 2.24 -19.44 11.31
CA LEU A 196 2.10 -19.05 12.71
C LEU A 196 3.03 -17.89 13.09
N PHE A 197 4.30 -17.92 12.66
CA PHE A 197 5.23 -16.81 12.90
C PHE A 197 4.78 -15.53 12.17
N LEU A 198 4.28 -15.65 10.95
CA LEU A 198 3.72 -14.53 10.19
C LEU A 198 2.53 -13.89 10.92
N VAL A 199 1.57 -14.71 11.35
CA VAL A 199 0.39 -14.27 12.10
C VAL A 199 0.79 -13.68 13.45
N ALA A 200 1.76 -14.26 14.15
CA ALA A 200 2.27 -13.72 15.40
C ALA A 200 2.86 -12.31 15.20
N GLY A 201 3.63 -12.10 14.12
CA GLY A 201 4.14 -10.77 13.76
C GLY A 201 3.03 -9.77 13.48
N LEU A 202 2.02 -10.16 12.68
CA LEU A 202 0.85 -9.30 12.41
C LEU A 202 0.09 -8.94 13.70
N ALA A 203 -0.12 -9.93 14.57
CA ALA A 203 -0.87 -9.77 15.81
C ALA A 203 -0.19 -8.82 16.80
N VAL A 204 1.15 -8.82 16.89
CA VAL A 204 1.88 -7.94 17.81
C VAL A 204 1.58 -6.47 17.50
N ILE A 205 1.70 -6.05 16.24
CA ILE A 205 1.45 -4.67 15.85
C ILE A 205 -0.02 -4.29 16.06
N GLN A 206 -0.95 -5.19 15.71
CA GLN A 206 -2.38 -4.96 15.92
C GLN A 206 -2.70 -4.75 17.41
N LEU A 207 -2.21 -5.64 18.28
CA LEU A 207 -2.45 -5.55 19.73
C LEU A 207 -1.86 -4.27 20.33
N VAL A 208 -0.66 -3.87 19.90
CA VAL A 208 -0.03 -2.62 20.35
C VAL A 208 -0.88 -1.43 19.96
N PHE A 209 -1.31 -1.32 18.71
CA PHE A 209 -2.08 -0.16 18.24
C PHE A 209 -3.51 -0.15 18.78
N THR A 210 -4.16 -1.30 18.98
CA THR A 210 -5.44 -1.37 19.71
C THR A 210 -5.28 -0.84 21.14
N GLY A 211 -4.19 -1.18 21.83
CA GLY A 211 -3.90 -0.64 23.15
C GLY A 211 -3.63 0.88 23.14
N LEU A 212 -2.89 1.38 22.16
CA LEU A 212 -2.63 2.81 21.99
C LEU A 212 -3.90 3.61 21.71
N ILE A 213 -4.76 3.12 20.82
CA ILE A 213 -6.07 3.71 20.49
C ILE A 213 -6.97 3.72 21.74
N ALA A 214 -7.07 2.60 22.45
CA ALA A 214 -7.86 2.52 23.68
C ALA A 214 -7.37 3.50 24.76
N ASN A 215 -6.04 3.67 24.91
CA ASN A 215 -5.47 4.63 25.84
C ASN A 215 -5.74 6.07 25.43
N ARG A 216 -5.63 6.40 24.14
CA ARG A 216 -6.00 7.71 23.58
C ARG A 216 -7.45 8.03 23.88
N ASP A 217 -8.36 7.11 23.57
CA ASP A 217 -9.80 7.34 23.74
C ASP A 217 -10.16 7.50 25.22
N ALA A 218 -9.58 6.70 26.11
CA ALA A 218 -9.76 6.85 27.56
C ALA A 218 -9.28 8.22 28.05
N TYR A 219 -8.15 8.72 27.52
CA TYR A 219 -7.65 10.05 27.86
C TYR A 219 -8.60 11.15 27.37
N LEU A 220 -9.04 11.08 26.11
CA LEU A 220 -9.94 12.07 25.52
C LEU A 220 -11.31 12.10 26.22
N VAL A 221 -11.89 10.95 26.56
CA VAL A 221 -13.13 10.87 27.35
C VAL A 221 -12.98 11.58 28.70
N ALA A 222 -11.82 11.47 29.34
CA ALA A 222 -11.58 12.10 30.64
C ALA A 222 -11.31 13.61 30.59
N HIS A 223 -10.80 14.13 29.46
CA HIS A 223 -10.29 15.51 29.38
C HIS A 223 -10.96 16.40 28.33
N GLN A 224 -11.72 15.84 27.39
CA GLN A 224 -12.42 16.58 26.33
C GLN A 224 -13.95 16.41 26.48
N PRO A 225 -14.67 17.42 26.99
CA PRO A 225 -16.12 17.37 27.12
C PRO A 225 -16.80 17.08 25.78
N GLY A 226 -17.74 16.14 25.78
CA GLY A 226 -18.49 15.77 24.59
C GLY A 226 -17.76 14.85 23.60
N TYR A 227 -16.53 14.43 23.90
CA TYR A 227 -15.83 13.46 23.07
C TYR A 227 -16.52 12.09 23.10
N LEU A 228 -16.73 11.52 21.91
CA LEU A 228 -17.15 10.14 21.71
C LEU A 228 -16.04 9.40 20.94
N PRO A 229 -15.69 8.16 21.35
CA PRO A 229 -14.74 7.35 20.61
C PRO A 229 -15.13 7.24 19.14
N VAL A 230 -14.18 7.56 18.25
CA VAL A 230 -14.39 7.50 16.81
C VAL A 230 -14.19 6.07 16.35
N GLU A 231 -15.15 5.54 15.61
CA GLU A 231 -14.96 4.26 14.93
C GLU A 231 -13.92 4.43 13.83
N ASP A 232 -12.88 3.59 13.87
CA ASP A 232 -11.84 3.57 12.85
C ASP A 232 -12.39 2.91 11.57
N VAL A 233 -13.06 3.70 10.74
CA VAL A 233 -13.70 3.24 9.51
C VAL A 233 -13.10 3.98 8.32
N HIS A 234 -12.41 3.23 7.45
CA HIS A 234 -12.09 3.72 6.12
C HIS A 234 -13.36 3.71 5.26
N PRO A 235 -13.80 4.85 4.73
CA PRO A 235 -15.07 4.95 4.03
C PRO A 235 -14.97 4.26 2.65
N ILE A 236 -15.57 3.08 2.52
CA ILE A 236 -15.47 2.25 1.30
C ILE A 236 -16.41 2.81 0.23
N TRP A 237 -17.66 3.06 0.61
CA TRP A 237 -18.71 3.50 -0.31
C TRP A 237 -18.51 4.94 -0.77
N HIS A 238 -17.94 5.80 0.08
CA HIS A 238 -17.43 7.10 -0.35
C HIS A 238 -16.50 6.98 -1.56
N ASN A 239 -15.42 6.21 -1.41
CA ASN A 239 -14.40 6.06 -2.44
C ASN A 239 -14.95 5.39 -3.71
N LEU A 240 -15.84 4.42 -3.57
CA LEU A 240 -16.53 3.79 -4.70
C LEU A 240 -17.44 4.77 -5.44
N TYR A 241 -18.21 5.58 -4.70
CA TYR A 241 -19.14 6.55 -5.28
C TYR A 241 -18.40 7.60 -6.10
N ILE A 242 -17.41 8.29 -5.52
CA ILE A 242 -16.63 9.29 -6.27
C ILE A 242 -15.81 8.65 -7.39
N GLY A 243 -15.48 7.36 -7.28
CA GLY A 243 -14.80 6.58 -8.31
C GLY A 243 -15.59 6.49 -9.63
N PHE A 244 -16.92 6.65 -9.61
CA PHE A 244 -17.72 6.77 -10.84
C PHE A 244 -17.42 8.06 -11.61
N GLY A 245 -16.84 9.07 -10.97
CA GLY A 245 -16.39 10.30 -11.59
C GLY A 245 -15.13 10.18 -12.45
N TYR A 246 -14.62 8.96 -12.68
CA TYR A 246 -13.47 8.73 -13.57
C TYR A 246 -13.78 9.05 -15.04
N LEU A 247 -14.97 8.68 -15.51
CA LEU A 247 -15.41 9.09 -16.85
C LEU A 247 -15.93 10.53 -16.78
N ALA A 248 -15.44 11.37 -17.69
CA ALA A 248 -15.90 12.74 -17.85
C ALA A 248 -17.13 12.81 -18.78
N PRO A 249 -17.91 13.91 -18.75
CA PRO A 249 -18.93 14.17 -19.75
C PRO A 249 -18.35 14.09 -21.18
N PRO A 250 -19.11 13.56 -22.17
CA PRO A 250 -20.51 13.14 -22.11
C PRO A 250 -20.74 11.70 -21.61
N PHE A 251 -19.69 10.98 -21.17
CA PHE A 251 -19.80 9.55 -20.82
C PHE A 251 -20.30 9.29 -19.39
N ASN A 252 -20.43 10.34 -18.58
CA ASN A 252 -20.91 10.28 -17.21
C ASN A 252 -22.22 11.06 -17.08
N PRO A 253 -23.38 10.38 -17.07
CA PRO A 253 -24.69 11.02 -17.03
C PRO A 253 -25.06 11.57 -15.64
N PHE A 254 -24.33 11.17 -14.59
CA PHE A 254 -24.63 11.53 -13.20
C PHE A 254 -23.92 12.82 -12.75
N GLY A 255 -23.01 13.37 -13.56
CA GLY A 255 -22.24 14.56 -13.19
C GLY A 255 -21.27 14.34 -12.01
N ILE A 256 -21.05 13.09 -11.61
CA ILE A 256 -20.14 12.75 -10.51
C ILE A 256 -18.72 13.15 -10.93
N THR A 257 -17.98 13.83 -10.06
CA THR A 257 -16.54 14.06 -10.26
C THR A 257 -15.77 13.41 -9.13
N TYR A 258 -14.50 13.09 -9.36
CA TYR A 258 -13.64 12.52 -8.33
C TYR A 258 -13.27 13.59 -7.29
N SER A 259 -14.16 13.82 -6.33
CA SER A 259 -14.04 14.83 -5.29
C SER A 259 -14.87 14.45 -4.06
N ASP A 260 -14.26 14.54 -2.89
CA ASP A 260 -14.90 14.24 -1.60
C ASP A 260 -16.16 15.09 -1.37
N THR A 261 -16.16 16.34 -1.85
CA THR A 261 -17.31 17.25 -1.79
C THR A 261 -18.52 16.69 -2.54
N VAL A 262 -18.32 15.96 -3.64
CA VAL A 262 -19.43 15.37 -4.40
C VAL A 262 -20.09 14.23 -3.63
N ALA A 263 -19.30 13.40 -2.94
CA ALA A 263 -19.86 12.36 -2.07
C ALA A 263 -20.54 12.96 -0.84
N ASP A 264 -19.95 13.98 -0.21
CA ASP A 264 -20.58 14.68 0.91
C ASP A 264 -21.93 15.31 0.52
N GLN A 265 -21.97 16.03 -0.61
CA GLN A 265 -23.20 16.61 -1.15
C GLN A 265 -24.25 15.54 -1.48
N ALA A 266 -23.84 14.42 -2.07
CA ALA A 266 -24.74 13.31 -2.38
C ALA A 266 -25.37 12.72 -1.10
N ALA A 267 -24.57 12.48 -0.06
CA ALA A 267 -25.08 12.01 1.22
C ALA A 267 -26.03 13.03 1.88
N ARG A 268 -25.63 14.30 1.89
CA ARG A 268 -26.43 15.39 2.48
C ARG A 268 -27.71 15.70 1.73
N SER A 269 -27.79 15.39 0.43
CA SER A 269 -29.02 15.49 -0.34
C SER A 269 -30.11 14.52 0.14
N VAL A 270 -29.71 13.41 0.78
CA VAL A 270 -30.61 12.43 1.38
C VAL A 270 -30.89 12.78 2.85
N ASN A 271 -29.84 13.10 3.61
CA ASN A 271 -29.96 13.56 4.99
C ASN A 271 -29.02 14.75 5.26
N PRO A 272 -29.52 16.00 5.35
CA PRO A 272 -28.69 17.20 5.54
C PRO A 272 -27.82 17.17 6.80
N ASP A 273 -28.28 16.48 7.84
CA ASP A 273 -27.65 16.44 9.17
C ASP A 273 -26.72 15.23 9.34
N VAL A 274 -26.47 14.44 8.29
CA VAL A 274 -25.61 13.25 8.39
C VAL A 274 -24.17 13.65 8.73
N ASP A 275 -23.60 12.96 9.72
CA ASP A 275 -22.20 13.12 10.10
C ASP A 275 -21.29 12.56 9.01
N TYR A 276 -20.27 13.34 8.63
CA TYR A 276 -19.30 12.95 7.61
C TYR A 276 -18.61 11.65 8.00
N VAL A 277 -18.47 10.72 7.04
CA VAL A 277 -17.87 9.37 7.21
C VAL A 277 -18.48 8.47 8.29
N SER A 278 -19.66 8.82 8.82
CA SER A 278 -20.41 7.95 9.73
C SER A 278 -20.93 6.67 9.06
N ALA A 279 -21.39 5.70 9.87
CA ALA A 279 -22.02 4.49 9.35
C ALA A 279 -23.28 4.79 8.53
N GLU A 280 -24.06 5.81 8.92
CA GLU A 280 -25.23 6.26 8.16
C GLU A 280 -24.82 6.87 6.82
N TYR A 281 -23.80 7.73 6.81
CA TYR A 281 -23.22 8.32 5.61
C TYR A 281 -22.80 7.23 4.60
N GLU A 282 -22.05 6.23 5.04
CA GLU A 282 -21.62 5.10 4.22
C GLU A 282 -22.81 4.26 3.71
N ALA A 283 -23.85 4.08 4.52
CA ALA A 283 -25.06 3.38 4.11
C ALA A 283 -25.83 4.14 3.01
N ILE A 284 -25.92 5.47 3.10
CA ILE A 284 -26.52 6.32 2.07
C ILE A 284 -25.73 6.19 0.76
N LEU A 285 -24.41 6.35 0.79
CA LEU A 285 -23.59 6.25 -0.42
C LEU A 285 -23.58 4.84 -1.02
N LYS A 286 -23.64 3.79 -0.18
CA LYS A 286 -23.84 2.42 -0.64
C LYS A 286 -25.11 2.30 -1.47
N GLN A 287 -26.22 2.86 -0.99
CA GLN A 287 -27.49 2.84 -1.72
C GLN A 287 -27.37 3.56 -3.06
N GLN A 288 -26.73 4.74 -3.10
CA GLN A 288 -26.49 5.50 -4.33
C GLN A 288 -25.65 4.71 -5.34
N VAL A 289 -24.58 4.03 -4.89
CA VAL A 289 -23.77 3.14 -5.74
C VAL A 289 -24.64 2.00 -6.32
N PHE A 290 -25.47 1.35 -5.51
CA PHE A 290 -26.36 0.28 -6.00
C PHE A 290 -27.46 0.80 -6.93
N GLU A 291 -27.89 2.05 -6.77
CA GLU A 291 -28.82 2.69 -7.70
C GLU A 291 -28.19 2.84 -9.07
N ILE A 292 -26.98 3.41 -9.16
CA ILE A 292 -26.21 3.52 -10.42
C ILE A 292 -26.06 2.15 -11.10
N LEU A 293 -25.71 1.12 -10.34
CA LEU A 293 -25.55 -0.25 -10.87
C LEU A 293 -26.84 -0.82 -11.46
N ARG A 294 -28.00 -0.46 -10.90
CA ARG A 294 -29.31 -0.97 -11.34
C ARG A 294 -29.88 -0.17 -12.50
N THR A 295 -29.71 1.15 -12.50
CA THR A 295 -30.33 2.05 -13.48
C THR A 295 -29.49 2.17 -14.75
N GLU A 296 -28.16 2.22 -14.62
CA GLU A 296 -27.22 2.43 -15.73
C GLU A 296 -26.08 1.41 -15.73
N PRO A 297 -26.37 0.09 -15.88
CA PRO A 297 -25.35 -0.96 -15.82
C PRO A 297 -24.27 -0.80 -16.89
N ARG A 298 -24.63 -0.26 -18.07
CA ARG A 298 -23.66 0.03 -19.13
C ARG A 298 -22.61 1.05 -18.69
N PHE A 299 -23.02 2.14 -18.03
CA PHE A 299 -22.09 3.14 -17.51
C PHE A 299 -21.11 2.54 -16.50
N PHE A 300 -21.58 1.64 -15.62
CA PHE A 300 -20.70 0.92 -14.70
C PHE A 300 -19.65 0.08 -15.45
N PHE A 301 -20.07 -0.74 -16.42
CA PHE A 301 -19.13 -1.55 -17.17
C PHE A 301 -18.14 -0.69 -17.97
N ASP A 302 -18.61 0.35 -18.67
CA ASP A 302 -17.77 1.28 -19.42
C ASP A 302 -16.71 1.92 -18.50
N THR A 303 -17.10 2.32 -17.29
CA THR A 303 -16.19 2.87 -16.28
C THR A 303 -15.13 1.85 -15.85
N ILE A 304 -15.54 0.62 -15.51
CA ILE A 304 -14.62 -0.44 -15.08
C ILE A 304 -13.66 -0.84 -16.23
N PHE A 305 -14.14 -0.97 -17.46
CA PHE A 305 -13.31 -1.30 -18.61
C PHE A 305 -12.29 -0.19 -18.92
N ALA A 306 -12.69 1.08 -18.82
CA ALA A 306 -11.77 2.20 -19.01
C ALA A 306 -10.65 2.18 -17.96
N LYS A 307 -10.98 1.95 -16.68
CA LYS A 307 -9.98 1.81 -15.60
C LYS A 307 -9.09 0.59 -15.81
N LEU A 308 -9.66 -0.54 -16.22
CA LEU A 308 -8.92 -1.77 -16.55
C LEU A 308 -7.92 -1.53 -17.69
N GLY A 309 -8.27 -0.74 -18.70
CA GLY A 309 -7.36 -0.34 -19.77
C GLY A 309 -6.11 0.38 -19.25
N ILE A 310 -6.27 1.29 -18.28
CA ILE A 310 -5.14 1.98 -17.64
C ILE A 310 -4.30 1.04 -16.77
N VAL A 311 -4.94 0.18 -15.98
CA VAL A 311 -4.24 -0.84 -15.17
C VAL A 311 -3.43 -1.79 -16.08
N PHE A 312 -4.01 -2.22 -17.20
CA PHE A 312 -3.33 -3.05 -18.19
C PHE A 312 -2.17 -2.30 -18.86
N PHE A 313 -2.34 -1.02 -19.20
CA PHE A 313 -1.24 -0.19 -19.68
C PHE A 313 -0.08 -0.12 -18.67
N PHE A 314 -0.38 0.04 -17.38
CA PHE A 314 0.65 0.01 -16.34
C PHE A 314 1.34 -1.34 -16.22
N LEU A 315 0.61 -2.46 -16.37
CA LEU A 315 1.21 -3.79 -16.42
C LEU A 315 2.23 -3.88 -17.57
N LEU A 316 1.85 -3.46 -18.78
CA LEU A 316 2.74 -3.45 -19.95
C LEU A 316 3.98 -2.59 -19.69
N LYS A 317 3.79 -1.41 -19.11
CA LYS A 317 4.88 -0.46 -18.85
C LYS A 317 5.87 -0.94 -17.79
N PHE A 318 5.38 -1.53 -16.69
CA PHE A 318 6.22 -1.87 -15.52
C PHE A 318 6.75 -3.31 -15.56
N ALA A 319 6.04 -4.26 -16.17
CA ALA A 319 6.57 -5.60 -16.42
C ALA A 319 7.38 -5.67 -17.74
N ASN A 320 6.99 -4.89 -18.76
CA ASN A 320 7.73 -4.62 -20.01
C ASN A 320 8.45 -5.85 -20.61
N LEU A 321 9.78 -5.81 -20.74
CA LEU A 321 10.60 -6.90 -21.28
C LEU A 321 10.42 -8.22 -20.53
N GLY A 322 9.99 -8.17 -19.27
CA GLY A 322 9.64 -9.35 -18.51
C GLY A 322 8.42 -10.10 -19.03
N LEU A 323 7.43 -9.41 -19.61
CA LEU A 323 6.31 -10.08 -20.29
C LEU A 323 6.79 -10.82 -21.55
N VAL A 324 7.74 -10.24 -22.30
CA VAL A 324 8.38 -10.91 -23.42
C VAL A 324 9.22 -12.11 -22.94
N ALA A 325 10.00 -11.93 -21.87
CA ALA A 325 10.79 -12.99 -21.25
C ALA A 325 9.93 -14.17 -20.81
N LYS A 326 8.72 -13.89 -20.27
CA LYS A 326 7.74 -14.91 -19.87
C LYS A 326 7.32 -15.82 -21.04
N LEU A 327 7.19 -15.26 -22.25
CA LEU A 327 6.82 -16.04 -23.44
C LEU A 327 7.89 -17.08 -23.81
N ILE A 328 9.15 -16.82 -23.44
CA ILE A 328 10.30 -17.70 -23.70
C ILE A 328 10.45 -18.71 -22.55
N THR A 329 10.39 -18.21 -21.32
CA THR A 329 10.57 -19.02 -20.11
C THR A 329 9.49 -18.73 -19.09
N ARG A 330 8.78 -19.80 -18.70
CA ARG A 330 7.80 -19.73 -17.62
C ARG A 330 8.48 -19.76 -16.27
N LEU A 331 7.99 -18.92 -15.35
CA LEU A 331 8.26 -19.07 -13.94
C LEU A 331 7.65 -20.37 -13.41
N PRO A 332 8.13 -20.91 -12.28
CA PRO A 332 7.43 -21.96 -11.57
C PRO A 332 5.96 -21.57 -11.31
N ALA A 333 5.03 -22.50 -11.47
CA ALA A 333 3.59 -22.21 -11.37
C ALA A 333 3.21 -21.53 -10.05
N TRP A 334 3.84 -21.91 -8.93
CA TRP A 334 3.59 -21.29 -7.62
C TRP A 334 3.96 -19.79 -7.58
N GLN A 335 5.01 -19.37 -8.31
CA GLN A 335 5.39 -17.96 -8.41
C GLN A 335 4.39 -17.19 -9.27
N GLU A 336 3.94 -17.78 -10.40
CA GLU A 336 2.91 -17.18 -11.24
C GLU A 336 1.64 -16.93 -10.42
N TRP A 337 1.12 -17.95 -9.73
CA TRP A 337 -0.09 -17.80 -8.91
C TRP A 337 0.07 -16.74 -7.82
N ALA A 338 1.22 -16.70 -7.14
CA ALA A 338 1.49 -15.71 -6.10
C ALA A 338 1.53 -14.28 -6.66
N PHE A 339 2.24 -14.05 -7.78
CA PHE A 339 2.30 -12.75 -8.43
C PHE A 339 0.95 -12.31 -8.98
N TRP A 340 0.22 -13.17 -9.69
CA TRP A 340 -1.08 -12.82 -10.26
C TRP A 340 -2.13 -12.56 -9.19
N ALA A 341 -2.17 -13.34 -8.11
CA ALA A 341 -3.09 -13.09 -6.99
C ALA A 341 -2.79 -11.75 -6.31
N ALA A 342 -1.51 -11.47 -6.01
CA ALA A 342 -1.11 -10.21 -5.40
C ALA A 342 -1.36 -9.00 -6.31
N MET A 343 -1.08 -9.12 -7.61
CA MET A 343 -1.36 -8.06 -8.59
C MET A 343 -2.86 -7.83 -8.76
N ALA A 344 -3.67 -8.89 -8.81
CA ALA A 344 -5.12 -8.75 -8.90
C ALA A 344 -5.68 -7.95 -7.70
N PHE A 345 -5.20 -8.25 -6.49
CA PHE A 345 -5.58 -7.48 -5.31
C PHE A 345 -5.02 -6.05 -5.33
N GLY A 346 -3.75 -5.87 -5.68
CA GLY A 346 -3.11 -4.55 -5.79
C GLY A 346 -3.72 -3.64 -6.86
N ALA A 347 -4.43 -4.21 -7.84
CA ALA A 347 -5.18 -3.47 -8.85
C ALA A 347 -6.55 -2.97 -8.35
N LEU A 348 -7.10 -3.54 -7.27
CA LEU A 348 -8.45 -3.21 -6.79
C LEU A 348 -8.64 -1.70 -6.51
N PRO A 349 -7.72 -0.98 -5.83
CA PRO A 349 -7.89 0.45 -5.63
C PRO A 349 -8.03 1.22 -6.95
N GLY A 350 -7.24 0.86 -7.98
CA GLY A 350 -7.34 1.51 -9.29
C GLY A 350 -8.61 1.18 -10.07
N LEU A 351 -9.11 -0.05 -9.94
CA LEU A 351 -10.34 -0.49 -10.62
C LEU A 351 -11.60 0.03 -9.93
N LEU A 352 -11.62 0.03 -8.60
CA LEU A 352 -12.77 0.40 -7.79
C LEU A 352 -12.86 1.93 -7.62
N VAL A 353 -11.73 2.59 -7.38
CA VAL A 353 -11.68 4.02 -7.04
C VAL A 353 -11.19 4.82 -8.24
N ILE A 354 -9.88 4.94 -8.45
CA ILE A 354 -9.31 5.69 -9.56
C ILE A 354 -7.92 5.13 -9.96
N PRO A 355 -7.65 4.88 -11.26
CA PRO A 355 -6.42 4.22 -11.70
C PRO A 355 -5.26 5.22 -11.83
N THR A 356 -4.97 5.98 -10.76
CA THR A 356 -3.78 6.84 -10.72
C THR A 356 -2.58 6.08 -10.15
N PRO A 357 -1.35 6.52 -10.45
CA PRO A 357 -0.15 5.90 -9.89
C PRO A 357 -0.12 5.81 -8.36
N HIS A 358 -0.71 6.78 -7.66
CA HIS A 358 -0.78 6.82 -6.19
C HIS A 358 -1.49 5.57 -5.64
N TYR A 359 -2.64 5.22 -6.21
CA TYR A 359 -3.44 4.08 -5.78
C TYR A 359 -2.92 2.73 -6.30
N LEU A 360 -2.14 2.74 -7.38
CA LEU A 360 -1.64 1.53 -8.03
C LEU A 360 -0.20 1.18 -7.66
N LEU A 361 0.46 1.92 -6.76
CA LEU A 361 1.90 1.77 -6.54
C LEU A 361 2.33 0.35 -6.11
N SER A 362 1.50 -0.36 -5.34
CA SER A 362 1.72 -1.78 -5.00
C SER A 362 1.65 -2.69 -6.23
N PHE A 363 0.66 -2.47 -7.10
CA PHE A 363 0.54 -3.15 -8.38
C PHE A 363 1.74 -2.88 -9.30
N LEU A 364 2.19 -1.62 -9.38
CA LEU A 364 3.37 -1.25 -10.17
C LEU A 364 4.63 -1.97 -9.66
N ALA A 365 4.83 -2.00 -8.33
CA ALA A 365 5.95 -2.69 -7.72
C ALA A 365 5.91 -4.20 -8.00
N LEU A 366 4.75 -4.83 -7.87
CA LEU A 366 4.55 -6.24 -8.21
C LEU A 366 4.80 -6.54 -9.69
N ALA A 367 4.31 -5.69 -10.60
CA ALA A 367 4.54 -5.83 -12.04
C ALA A 367 6.04 -5.73 -12.39
N THR A 368 6.77 -4.81 -11.77
CA THR A 368 8.23 -4.71 -11.93
C THR A 368 8.95 -5.93 -11.40
N LEU A 369 8.61 -6.41 -10.20
CA LEU A 369 9.22 -7.60 -9.60
C LEU A 369 8.91 -8.88 -10.39
N TYR A 370 7.69 -8.98 -10.92
CA TYR A 370 7.29 -10.05 -11.83
C TYR A 370 8.10 -10.02 -13.13
N GLY A 371 8.26 -8.83 -13.71
CA GLY A 371 9.06 -8.62 -14.91
C GLY A 371 10.53 -9.01 -14.70
N LEU A 372 11.13 -8.57 -13.59
CA LEU A 372 12.50 -8.93 -13.20
C LEU A 372 12.67 -10.44 -12.99
N SER A 373 11.74 -11.08 -12.30
CA SER A 373 11.76 -12.53 -12.09
C SER A 373 11.73 -13.28 -13.42
N SER A 374 10.90 -12.82 -14.36
CA SER A 374 10.77 -13.41 -15.70
C SER A 374 12.03 -13.21 -16.55
N ILE A 375 12.64 -12.02 -16.51
CA ILE A 375 13.93 -11.74 -17.20
C ILE A 375 15.03 -12.65 -16.65
N ASN A 376 15.14 -12.78 -15.33
CA ASN A 376 16.12 -13.65 -14.68
C ASN A 376 15.95 -15.11 -15.12
N ALA A 377 14.71 -15.62 -15.12
CA ALA A 377 14.42 -16.98 -15.58
C ALA A 377 14.83 -17.21 -17.05
N ALA A 378 14.66 -16.20 -17.91
CA ALA A 378 15.03 -16.28 -19.32
C ALA A 378 16.55 -16.25 -19.53
N LEU A 379 17.25 -15.36 -18.82
CA LEU A 379 18.71 -15.27 -18.86
C LEU A 379 19.38 -16.55 -18.32
N ALA A 380 18.86 -17.12 -17.23
CA ALA A 380 19.37 -18.37 -16.65
C ALA A 380 19.26 -19.57 -17.60
N LYS A 381 18.30 -19.58 -18.54
CA LYS A 381 18.19 -20.62 -19.58
C LYS A 381 18.97 -20.32 -20.87
N GLY A 382 19.83 -19.31 -20.85
CA GLY A 382 20.71 -19.01 -21.98
C GLY A 382 20.02 -18.29 -23.14
N TRP A 383 19.09 -17.36 -22.87
CA TRP A 383 18.46 -16.52 -23.90
C TRP A 383 19.49 -15.91 -24.88
N LEU A 384 20.64 -15.43 -24.37
CA LEU A 384 21.71 -14.90 -25.23
C LEU A 384 22.28 -15.93 -26.21
N GLY A 385 22.26 -17.22 -25.86
CA GLY A 385 22.62 -18.31 -26.77
C GLY A 385 21.50 -18.63 -27.77
N LEU A 386 20.23 -18.60 -27.34
CA LEU A 386 19.07 -18.86 -28.21
C LEU A 386 18.84 -17.79 -29.28
N VAL A 387 19.10 -16.52 -28.98
CA VAL A 387 18.99 -15.42 -29.95
C VAL A 387 20.14 -15.47 -30.96
N ARG A 388 21.37 -15.77 -30.51
CA ARG A 388 22.53 -15.93 -31.41
C ARG A 388 22.46 -17.16 -32.32
N ALA A 389 21.67 -18.17 -31.97
CA ALA A 389 21.46 -19.35 -32.82
C ALA A 389 20.37 -19.15 -33.88
N ARG A 390 19.61 -18.05 -33.82
CA ARG A 390 18.49 -17.75 -34.72
C ARG A 390 18.68 -16.46 -35.55
N ALA A 391 19.65 -15.63 -35.19
CA ALA A 391 20.15 -14.52 -36.00
C ALA A 391 21.37 -15.02 -36.78
#